data_AF-A0A972RG31-F1
#
_entry.id   AF-A0A972RG31-F1
#
_cell.length_a   1.000
_cell.length_b   1.000
_cell.length_c   1.000
_cell.angle_alpha   90.00
_cell.angle_beta   90.00
_cell.angle_gamma   90.00
#
_symmetry.space_group_name_H-M   'P 1'
#
loop_
_entity.id
_entity.type
_entity.pdbx_description
1 polymer ?
#
loop_
_entity_poly.entity_id
_entity_poly.type
_entity_poly.pdbx_seq_one_letter_code
_entity_poly.pdbx_strand_id
1 'polypeptide(L)' 'MACPPEDCGGVWGYANLLEIINDPSHVEYDERSEWLGRSFEANHFDLEEINEMLAEYLG' A
#
# COMPACT_ATOMS: atom_id res chain seq x y z
N MET A 1 0.64 -1.67 6.02
CA MET A 1 -0.28 -0.55 5.67
C MET A 1 -0.72 -0.72 4.22
N ALA A 2 -2.02 -0.69 3.95
CA ALA A 2 -2.59 -0.89 2.60
C ALA A 2 -3.00 0.41 1.88
N CYS A 3 -2.95 1.56 2.58
CA CYS A 3 -3.36 2.85 2.02
C CYS A 3 -2.48 3.28 0.85
N PRO A 4 -3.02 4.01 -0.15
CA PRO A 4 -2.21 4.62 -1.20
C PRO A 4 -1.05 5.41 -0.59
N PRO A 5 0.21 5.13 -0.99
CA PRO A 5 1.35 5.87 -0.49
C PRO A 5 1.22 7.37 -0.78
N GLU A 6 1.76 8.20 0.09
CA GLU A 6 1.95 9.62 -0.22
C GLU A 6 2.76 9.75 -1.52
N ASP A 7 2.42 10.72 -2.35
CA ASP A 7 3.06 10.95 -3.66
C ASP A 7 2.98 9.79 -4.68
N CYS A 8 2.07 8.83 -4.50
CA CYS A 8 1.85 7.77 -5.51
C CYS A 8 1.23 8.27 -6.83
N GLY A 9 0.95 9.56 -6.99
CA GLY A 9 0.33 10.11 -8.21
C GLY A 9 -1.20 10.04 -8.22
N GLY A 10 -1.82 10.01 -7.04
CA GLY A 10 -3.29 9.94 -6.89
C GLY A 10 -3.88 8.61 -7.34
N VAL A 11 -5.17 8.59 -7.65
CA VAL A 11 -5.92 7.35 -7.95
C VAL A 11 -5.30 6.56 -9.12
N TRP A 12 -4.89 7.26 -10.18
CA TRP A 12 -4.31 6.62 -11.36
C TRP A 12 -2.92 6.07 -11.10
N GLY A 13 -2.09 6.82 -10.39
CA GLY A 13 -0.75 6.35 -10.03
C GLY A 13 -0.79 5.18 -9.04
N TYR A 14 -1.76 5.17 -8.12
CA TYR A 14 -2.01 4.01 -7.26
C TYR A 14 -2.47 2.78 -8.04
N ALA A 15 -3.39 2.93 -9.00
CA ALA A 15 -3.80 1.80 -9.85
C ALA A 15 -2.63 1.21 -10.64
N ASN A 16 -1.80 2.06 -11.24
CA ASN A 16 -0.59 1.64 -11.95
C ASN A 16 0.41 0.94 -11.00
N LEU A 17 0.60 1.48 -9.80
CA LEU A 17 1.44 0.86 -8.77
C LEU A 17 0.96 -0.56 -8.43
N LEU A 18 -0.35 -0.76 -8.25
CA LEU A 18 -0.94 -2.06 -8.00
C LEU A 18 -0.71 -3.04 -9.16
N GLU A 19 -0.79 -2.59 -10.41
CA GLU A 19 -0.48 -3.43 -11.57
C GLU A 19 0.98 -3.88 -11.55
N ILE A 20 1.91 -2.96 -11.29
CA ILE A 20 3.35 -3.25 -11.25
C ILE A 20 3.67 -4.27 -10.16
N ILE A 21 3.23 -4.05 -8.93
CA ILE A 21 3.61 -4.89 -7.78
C ILE A 21 2.89 -6.24 -7.74
N ASN A 22 1.84 -6.44 -8.56
CA ASN A 22 1.21 -7.75 -8.75
C ASN A 22 1.86 -8.57 -9.87
N ASP A 23 2.79 -7.99 -10.63
CA ASP A 23 3.54 -8.67 -11.68
C ASP A 23 5.05 -8.66 -11.38
N PRO A 24 5.60 -9.72 -10.77
CA PRO A 24 7.04 -9.87 -10.53
C PRO A 24 7.92 -9.86 -11.78
N SER A 25 7.33 -10.00 -12.98
CA SER A 25 8.05 -9.91 -14.24
C SER A 25 8.09 -8.49 -14.83
N HIS A 26 7.34 -7.56 -14.24
CA HIS A 26 7.31 -6.17 -14.66
C HIS A 26 8.68 -5.51 -14.45
N VAL A 27 9.14 -4.73 -15.43
CA VAL A 27 10.47 -4.10 -15.41
C VAL A 27 10.69 -3.16 -14.22
N GLU A 28 9.62 -2.52 -13.75
CA GLU A 28 9.65 -1.63 -12.58
C GLU A 28 9.34 -2.36 -11.25
N TYR A 29 9.13 -3.68 -11.23
CA TYR A 29 8.71 -4.40 -10.02
C TYR A 29 9.67 -4.19 -8.85
N ASP A 30 10.97 -4.39 -9.07
CA ASP A 30 11.97 -4.27 -8.01
C ASP A 30 12.08 -2.83 -7.49
N GLU A 31 12.08 -1.82 -8.38
CA GLU A 31 12.14 -0.41 -8.01
C GLU A 31 10.92 0.02 -7.18
N ARG A 32 9.71 -0.35 -7.61
CA ARG A 32 8.48 -0.01 -6.89
C ARG A 32 8.35 -0.76 -5.57
N SER A 33 8.79 -2.01 -5.52
CA SER A 33 8.80 -2.81 -4.28
C SER A 33 9.78 -2.24 -3.26
N GLU A 34 10.95 -1.78 -3.70
CA GLU A 34 11.93 -1.13 -2.83
C GLU A 34 11.40 0.22 -2.30
N TRP A 35 10.77 1.02 -3.17
CA TRP A 35 10.15 2.29 -2.79
C TRP A 35 9.02 2.13 -1.77
N LEU A 36 8.19 1.10 -1.92
CA LEU A 36 7.10 0.78 -0.99
C LEU A 36 7.59 0.26 0.36
N GLY A 37 8.76 -0.37 0.39
CA GLY A 37 9.28 -1.05 1.57
C GLY A 37 8.55 -2.35 1.89
N ARG A 38 9.08 -3.09 2.88
CA ARG A 38 8.67 -4.47 3.19
C ARG A 38 7.30 -4.66 3.82
N SER A 39 6.59 -3.58 4.18
CA SER A 39 5.34 -3.63 4.95
C SER A 39 4.11 -3.21 4.14
N PHE A 40 4.26 -2.95 2.84
CA PHE A 40 3.14 -2.65 1.98
C PHE A 40 2.48 -3.93 1.48
N GLU A 41 1.21 -4.08 1.84
CA GLU A 41 0.36 -5.17 1.37
C GLU A 41 -0.98 -4.56 0.98
N ALA A 42 -1.25 -4.44 -0.32
CA ALA A 42 -2.43 -3.74 -0.84
C ALA A 42 -3.77 -4.34 -0.36
N ASN A 43 -3.77 -5.65 -0.07
CA ASN A 43 -4.96 -6.39 0.35
C ASN A 43 -5.04 -6.59 1.87
N HIS A 44 -4.13 -6.00 2.64
CA HIS A 44 -4.11 -6.16 4.10
C HIS A 44 -5.23 -5.33 4.74
N PHE A 45 -6.14 -6.00 5.44
CA PHE A 45 -7.24 -5.38 6.18
C PHE A 45 -7.59 -6.25 7.40
N ASP A 46 -7.44 -5.67 8.60
CA ASP A 46 -7.86 -6.28 9.87
C ASP A 46 -8.81 -5.33 10.61
N LEU A 47 -10.04 -5.78 10.86
CA LEU A 47 -11.08 -4.96 11.47
C LEU A 47 -10.80 -4.68 12.96
N GLU A 48 -10.23 -5.63 13.70
CA GLU A 48 -9.90 -5.44 15.11
C GLU A 48 -8.76 -4.44 15.25
N GLU A 49 -7.66 -4.63 14.50
CA GLU A 49 -6.51 -3.70 14.49
C GLU A 49 -6.94 -2.27 14.18
N ILE A 50 -7.77 -2.09 13.14
CA ILE A 50 -8.25 -0.76 12.73
C ILE A 50 -9.11 -0.12 13.82
N ASN A 51 -10.01 -0.88 14.45
CA ASN A 51 -10.87 -0.34 15.51
C ASN A 51 -10.07 0.03 16.76
N GLU A 52 -9.04 -0.74 17.10
CA GLU A 52 -8.11 -0.40 18.20
C GLU A 52 -7.36 0.90 17.90
N MET A 53 -6.78 1.03 16.70
CA MET A 53 -6.11 2.27 16.27
C MET A 53 -7.04 3.49 16.30
N LEU A 54 -8.27 3.35 15.79
CA LEU A 54 -9.25 4.44 15.80
C LEU A 54 -9.67 4.84 17.22
N ALA A 55 -9.79 3.88 18.13
CA ALA A 55 -10.09 4.15 19.53
C ALA A 55 -8.97 4.94 20.22
N GLU A 56 -7.71 4.63 19.94
CA GLU A 56 -6.55 5.39 20.45
C GLU A 56 -6.52 6.84 19.94
N TYR A 57 -6.89 7.08 18.68
CA TYR A 57 -6.94 8.42 18.09
C TYR A 57 -8.09 9.31 18.60
N LEU A 58 -9.15 8.70 19.16
CA LEU A 58 -10.35 9.38 19.66
C LEU A 58 -10.34 9.62 21.18
N GLY A 59 -9.36 9.05 21.90
CA GLY A 59 -9.14 9.24 23.34
C GLY A 59 -8.23 10.42 23.66
#